data_AF-A0A1J5KID7-F1
#
_entry.id   AF-A0A1J5KID7-F1
#
_cell.length_a   1.000
_cell.length_b   1.000
_cell.length_c   1.000
_cell.angle_alpha   90.00
_cell.angle_beta   90.00
_cell.angle_gamma   90.00
#
_symmetry.space_group_name_H-M   'P 1'
#
loop_
_entity.id
_entity.type
_entity.pdbx_description
1 polymer ?
#
loop_
_entity_poly.entity_id
_entity_poly.type
_entity_poly.pdbx_seq_one_letter_code
_entity_poly.pdbx_strand_id
1 'polypeptide(L)'
;MRLSFLLLFITLSITAQQVTLQDGDLIFQDMDCGPLCDAIEAVTEGHEGNDFSHMGMVYHKNDTIYIIEAAGSAVRLTTLTEFSKNTSKPMYIGRLKKEHRKLIPKAISFSLQQMGVPYDEEYVYDNGSYYCSELIYDAFLFANNNKAFFTLYPMTYKQPNTNEFFPAWIKYYKSINKKIPEGLLGCNPGGISTSNKIEIIGTLTP
;
A
#
# COMPACT_ATOMS: atom_id res chain seq x y z
N MET A 1 32.68 58.51 1.65
CA MET A 1 31.81 57.63 2.47
C MET A 1 31.19 56.58 1.55
N ARG A 2 31.66 55.33 1.59
CA ARG A 2 31.00 54.21 0.89
C ARG A 2 30.20 53.41 1.91
N LEU A 3 28.89 53.55 1.86
CA LEU A 3 27.93 52.85 2.71
C LEU A 3 27.78 51.43 2.17
N SER A 4 28.35 50.43 2.86
CA SER A 4 28.14 49.02 2.50
C SER A 4 26.83 48.53 3.12
N PHE A 5 25.86 48.21 2.27
CA PHE A 5 24.63 47.52 2.66
C PHE A 5 24.96 46.04 2.89
N LEU A 6 24.84 45.57 4.14
CA LEU A 6 24.97 44.16 4.49
C LEU A 6 23.59 43.50 4.26
N LEU A 7 23.46 42.75 3.16
CA LEU A 7 22.28 41.93 2.89
C LEU A 7 22.32 40.69 3.80
N LEU A 8 21.43 40.64 4.81
CA LEU A 8 21.28 39.49 5.70
C LEU A 8 20.43 38.43 4.98
N PHE A 9 21.08 37.40 4.44
CA PHE A 9 20.39 36.21 3.94
C PHE A 9 19.84 35.41 5.13
N ILE A 10 18.54 35.53 5.37
CA ILE A 10 17.80 34.65 6.28
C ILE A 10 17.62 33.32 5.56
N THR A 11 18.44 32.32 5.88
CA THR A 11 18.22 30.95 5.43
C THR A 11 17.05 30.38 6.23
N LEU A 12 15.88 30.29 5.59
CA LEU A 12 14.75 29.54 6.12
C LEU A 12 15.12 28.05 6.07
N SER A 13 15.56 27.50 7.20
CA SER A 13 15.76 26.05 7.34
C SER A 13 14.38 25.39 7.38
N ILE A 14 13.94 24.81 6.26
CA ILE A 14 12.79 23.92 6.21
C ILE A 14 13.18 22.68 7.01
N THR A 15 12.67 22.55 8.24
CA THR A 15 12.80 21.31 8.99
C THR A 15 11.81 20.32 8.39
N ALA A 16 12.30 19.21 7.85
CA ALA A 16 11.45 18.09 7.47
C ALA A 16 10.77 17.58 8.75
N GLN A 17 9.45 17.72 8.84
CA GLN A 17 8.71 17.26 10.00
C GLN A 17 8.72 15.73 10.01
N GLN A 18 9.45 15.15 10.96
CA GLN A 18 9.49 13.70 11.18
C GLN A 18 8.07 13.20 11.50
N VAL A 19 7.50 12.38 10.63
CA VAL A 19 6.17 11.81 10.82
C VAL A 19 6.25 10.71 11.88
N THR A 20 5.53 10.89 12.99
CA THR A 20 5.34 9.81 13.96
C THR A 20 4.24 8.85 13.48
N LEU A 21 4.60 7.59 13.28
CA LEU A 21 3.67 6.53 12.92
C LEU A 21 2.65 6.26 14.04
N GLN A 22 1.43 5.92 13.64
CA GLN A 22 0.32 5.56 14.52
C GLN A 22 -0.30 4.26 14.06
N ASP A 23 -0.91 3.54 14.98
CA ASP A 23 -1.73 2.37 14.66
C ASP A 23 -2.76 2.70 13.59
N GLY A 24 -2.86 1.85 12.58
CA GLY A 24 -3.77 2.03 11.44
C GLY A 24 -3.27 2.97 10.36
N ASP A 25 -2.07 3.55 10.48
CA ASP A 25 -1.41 4.15 9.33
C ASP A 25 -1.14 3.06 8.29
N LEU A 26 -1.33 3.40 7.02
CA LEU A 26 -1.06 2.55 5.87
C LEU A 26 0.26 2.99 5.27
N ILE A 27 1.21 2.06 5.11
CA ILE A 27 2.47 2.34 4.43
C ILE A 27 2.40 1.76 3.03
N PHE A 28 2.62 2.60 2.04
CA PHE A 28 2.65 2.23 0.62
C PHE A 28 4.10 2.19 0.14
N GLN A 29 4.44 1.16 -0.62
CA GLN A 29 5.76 0.94 -1.19
C GLN A 29 5.66 0.80 -2.71
N ASP A 30 6.62 1.40 -3.39
CA ASP A 30 7.05 1.02 -4.73
C ASP A 30 8.19 0.02 -4.55
N MET A 31 7.95 -1.25 -4.87
CA MET A 31 8.92 -2.34 -4.78
C MET A 31 9.51 -2.63 -6.16
N ASP A 32 10.84 -2.65 -6.27
CA ASP A 32 11.51 -3.08 -7.50
C ASP A 32 11.58 -4.64 -7.57
N CYS A 33 10.42 -5.31 -7.56
CA CYS A 33 10.32 -6.77 -7.49
C CYS A 33 10.35 -7.49 -8.85
N GLY A 34 10.63 -6.75 -9.94
CA GLY A 34 10.72 -7.26 -11.30
C GLY A 34 9.42 -7.13 -12.09
N PRO A 35 9.27 -7.89 -13.21
CA PRO A 35 8.27 -7.58 -14.25
C PRO A 35 6.80 -7.61 -13.82
N LEU A 36 6.48 -8.21 -12.67
CA LEU A 36 5.12 -8.17 -12.12
C LEU A 36 4.85 -6.86 -11.37
N CYS A 37 5.83 -6.33 -10.63
CA CYS A 37 5.72 -5.00 -10.03
C CYS A 37 5.57 -3.95 -11.15
N ASP A 38 6.43 -3.98 -12.18
CA ASP A 38 6.32 -3.08 -13.34
C ASP A 38 4.93 -3.12 -14.00
N ALA A 39 4.32 -4.31 -14.09
CA ALA A 39 3.01 -4.50 -14.71
C ALA A 39 1.86 -4.05 -13.81
N ILE A 40 2.01 -4.11 -12.48
CA ILE A 40 1.05 -3.54 -11.51
C ILE A 40 1.13 -2.02 -11.61
N GLU A 41 2.32 -1.47 -11.49
CA GLU A 41 2.62 -0.04 -11.49
C GLU A 41 2.11 0.64 -12.76
N ALA A 42 2.33 0.01 -13.93
CA ALA A 42 1.88 0.54 -15.21
C ALA A 42 0.35 0.69 -15.35
N VAL A 43 -0.46 0.07 -14.49
CA VAL A 43 -1.93 0.12 -14.56
C VAL A 43 -2.59 0.64 -13.29
N THR A 44 -1.80 1.00 -12.27
CA THR A 44 -2.31 1.51 -11.00
C THR A 44 -1.72 2.88 -10.71
N GLU A 45 -2.52 3.93 -10.89
CA GLU A 45 -2.11 5.29 -10.52
C GLU A 45 -2.29 5.50 -9.01
N GLY A 46 -1.17 5.68 -8.30
CA GLY A 46 -1.17 6.04 -6.89
C GLY A 46 -1.22 7.55 -6.65
N HIS A 47 -1.17 7.92 -5.37
CA HIS A 47 -1.18 9.31 -4.94
C HIS A 47 -0.11 10.14 -5.66
N GLU A 48 -0.50 11.27 -6.27
CA GLU A 48 0.40 12.16 -7.03
C GLU A 48 1.20 11.45 -8.14
N GLY A 49 0.65 10.37 -8.72
CA GLY A 49 1.29 9.61 -9.79
C GLY A 49 2.42 8.68 -9.32
N ASN A 50 2.46 8.34 -8.03
CA ASN A 50 3.38 7.32 -7.52
C ASN A 50 2.89 5.90 -7.85
N ASP A 51 3.85 5.00 -8.06
CA ASP A 51 3.63 3.65 -8.57
C ASP A 51 3.71 2.62 -7.43
N PHE A 52 2.63 2.50 -6.64
CA PHE A 52 2.64 1.60 -5.48
C PHE A 52 2.31 0.15 -5.83
N SER A 53 3.27 -0.75 -5.60
CA SER A 53 3.13 -2.19 -5.81
C SER A 53 2.89 -3.00 -4.53
N HIS A 54 3.12 -2.42 -3.34
CA HIS A 54 2.86 -3.09 -2.06
C HIS A 54 2.36 -2.17 -0.95
N MET A 55 1.72 -2.74 0.08
CA MET A 55 1.31 -2.00 1.27
C MET A 55 1.15 -2.86 2.52
N GLY A 56 1.12 -2.20 3.68
CA GLY A 56 0.75 -2.81 4.95
C GLY A 56 0.21 -1.79 5.97
N MET A 57 -0.26 -2.28 7.12
CA MET A 57 -0.84 -1.45 8.18
C MET A 57 0.02 -1.45 9.44
N VAL A 58 0.30 -0.27 9.96
CA VAL A 58 1.08 -0.07 11.19
C VAL A 58 0.34 -0.62 12.41
N TYR A 59 1.09 -1.35 13.23
CA TYR A 59 0.65 -1.90 14.51
C TYR A 59 1.77 -1.86 15.54
N HIS A 60 1.56 -1.11 16.62
CA HIS A 60 2.46 -1.04 17.76
C HIS A 60 2.19 -2.21 18.69
N LYS A 61 3.25 -2.96 19.00
CA LYS A 61 3.21 -4.02 19.99
C LYS A 61 4.43 -3.89 20.90
N ASN A 62 4.17 -3.51 22.15
CA ASN A 62 5.20 -3.08 23.10
C ASN A 62 6.01 -1.91 22.50
N ASP A 63 7.34 -1.95 22.62
CA ASP A 63 8.25 -0.91 22.09
C ASP A 63 8.65 -1.15 20.62
N THR A 64 7.88 -1.96 19.87
CA THR A 64 8.20 -2.32 18.48
C THR A 64 7.05 -1.97 17.55
N ILE A 65 7.42 -1.34 16.42
CA ILE A 65 6.51 -1.08 15.31
C ILE A 65 6.54 -2.29 14.38
N TYR A 66 5.38 -2.93 14.21
CA TYR A 66 5.14 -3.96 13.23
C TYR A 66 4.25 -3.43 12.11
N ILE A 67 4.37 -4.07 10.96
CA ILE A 67 3.51 -3.92 9.80
C ILE A 67 2.74 -5.23 9.63
N ILE A 68 1.41 -5.13 9.64
CA ILE A 68 0.53 -6.22 9.27
C ILE A 68 0.40 -6.20 7.75
N GLU A 69 0.83 -7.27 7.09
CA GLU A 69 0.86 -7.38 5.63
C GLU A 69 0.54 -8.81 5.17
N ALA A 70 0.03 -8.94 3.94
CA ALA A 70 0.06 -10.20 3.20
C ALA A 70 1.23 -10.14 2.21
N ALA A 71 2.26 -10.94 2.45
CA ALA A 71 3.48 -10.96 1.64
C ALA A 71 4.26 -12.27 1.84
N GLY A 72 5.11 -12.64 0.88
CA GLY A 72 5.84 -13.90 0.94
C GLY A 72 4.88 -15.07 0.82
N SER A 73 4.75 -15.89 1.86
CA SER A 73 3.88 -17.07 1.86
C SER A 73 2.54 -16.90 2.57
N ALA A 74 2.36 -15.85 3.39
CA ALA A 74 1.17 -15.69 4.23
C ALA A 74 1.01 -14.27 4.80
N VAL A 75 -0.16 -13.99 5.36
CA VAL A 75 -0.41 -12.84 6.24
C VAL A 75 0.49 -12.96 7.48
N ARG A 76 1.26 -11.91 7.77
CA ARG A 76 2.32 -11.91 8.79
C ARG A 76 2.46 -10.56 9.50
N LEU A 77 3.21 -10.57 10.60
CA LEU A 77 3.79 -9.38 11.23
C LEU A 77 5.25 -9.24 10.82
N THR A 78 5.59 -8.12 10.21
CA THR A 78 6.97 -7.78 9.84
C THR A 78 7.40 -6.55 10.64
N THR A 79 8.60 -6.52 11.20
CA THR A 79 9.06 -5.28 11.86
C THR A 79 9.18 -4.17 10.83
N LEU A 80 8.98 -2.90 11.22
CA LEU A 80 9.18 -1.78 10.30
C LEU A 80 10.56 -1.84 9.63
N THR A 81 11.61 -2.20 10.37
CA THR A 81 12.97 -2.35 9.83
C THR A 81 13.08 -3.40 8.73
N GLU A 82 12.47 -4.58 8.89
CA GLU A 82 12.49 -5.59 7.82
C GLU A 82 11.60 -5.18 6.65
N PHE A 83 10.43 -4.57 6.92
CA PHE A 83 9.52 -4.06 5.90
C PHE A 83 10.19 -2.99 5.02
N SER A 84 10.98 -2.09 5.60
CA SER A 84 11.72 -1.07 4.86
C SER A 84 12.73 -1.63 3.85
N LYS A 85 13.23 -2.86 4.04
CA LYS A 85 14.20 -3.47 3.12
C LYS A 85 13.60 -3.86 1.76
N ASN A 86 12.28 -3.85 1.63
CA ASN A 86 11.58 -4.16 0.39
C ASN A 86 11.85 -3.15 -0.73
N THR A 87 12.30 -1.94 -0.40
CA THR A 87 12.52 -0.87 -1.37
C THR A 87 13.65 0.06 -0.94
N SER A 88 14.31 0.70 -1.91
CA SER A 88 15.19 1.85 -1.66
C SER A 88 14.49 3.20 -1.89
N LYS A 89 13.22 3.18 -2.33
CA LYS A 89 12.42 4.38 -2.62
C LYS A 89 11.68 4.87 -1.37
N PRO A 90 11.26 6.14 -1.31
CA PRO A 90 10.46 6.64 -0.20
C PRO A 90 9.16 5.84 -0.02
N MET A 91 8.86 5.46 1.21
CA MET A 91 7.61 4.80 1.57
C MET A 91 6.60 5.86 2.02
N TYR A 92 5.40 5.84 1.47
CA TYR A 92 4.40 6.87 1.75
C TYR A 92 3.48 6.44 2.89
N ILE A 93 3.17 7.38 3.79
CA ILE A 93 2.32 7.13 4.96
C ILE A 93 0.95 7.73 4.70
N GLY A 94 -0.06 6.87 4.52
CA GLY A 94 -1.46 7.26 4.50
C GLY A 94 -2.11 7.10 5.86
N ARG A 95 -2.76 8.14 6.36
CA ARG A 95 -3.51 8.11 7.62
C ARG A 95 -4.99 8.31 7.36
N LEU A 96 -5.83 7.53 8.02
CA LEU A 96 -7.27 7.74 7.97
C LEU A 96 -7.65 9.14 8.47
N LYS A 97 -8.56 9.79 7.73
CA LYS A 97 -9.20 11.03 8.15
C LYS A 97 -9.89 10.85 9.49
N LYS A 98 -9.96 11.93 10.27
CA LYS A 98 -10.35 11.91 11.69
C LYS A 98 -11.69 11.20 11.94
N GLU A 99 -12.67 11.42 11.07
CA GLU A 99 -14.01 10.82 11.11
C GLU A 99 -14.03 9.29 10.93
N HIS A 100 -12.97 8.71 10.37
CA HIS A 100 -12.85 7.28 10.08
C HIS A 100 -11.97 6.51 11.06
N ARG A 101 -11.19 7.20 11.91
CA ARG A 101 -10.22 6.56 12.82
C ARG A 101 -10.83 5.58 13.82
N LYS A 102 -12.13 5.69 14.11
CA LYS A 102 -12.87 4.71 14.94
C LYS A 102 -12.88 3.28 14.36
N LEU A 103 -12.56 3.12 13.07
CA LEU A 103 -12.50 1.81 12.41
C LEU A 103 -11.19 1.06 12.73
N ILE A 104 -10.11 1.79 13.06
CA ILE A 104 -8.75 1.26 13.19
C ILE A 104 -8.68 0.07 14.17
N PRO A 105 -9.22 0.12 15.40
CA PRO A 105 -9.08 -1.00 16.33
C PRO A 105 -9.70 -2.30 15.81
N LYS A 106 -10.85 -2.21 15.12
CA LYS A 106 -11.50 -3.38 14.52
C LYS A 106 -10.76 -3.88 13.29
N ALA A 107 -10.22 -2.99 12.47
CA ALA A 107 -9.42 -3.35 11.29
C ALA A 107 -8.16 -4.12 11.73
N ILE A 108 -7.42 -3.60 12.72
CA ILE A 108 -6.26 -4.29 13.31
C ILE A 108 -6.66 -5.64 13.89
N SER A 109 -7.74 -5.70 14.68
CA SER A 109 -8.22 -6.96 15.26
C SER A 109 -8.55 -8.00 14.19
N PHE A 110 -9.17 -7.59 13.08
CA PHE A 110 -9.45 -8.47 11.96
C PHE A 110 -8.15 -8.97 11.32
N SER A 111 -7.23 -8.08 10.97
CA SER A 111 -5.98 -8.47 10.29
C SER A 111 -5.12 -9.40 11.15
N LEU A 112 -5.12 -9.22 12.48
CA LEU A 112 -4.44 -10.13 13.41
C LEU A 112 -5.10 -11.52 13.50
N GLN A 113 -6.40 -11.64 13.24
CA GLN A 113 -7.07 -12.95 13.14
C GLN A 113 -6.71 -13.69 11.85
N GLN A 114 -6.28 -12.97 10.80
CA GLN A 114 -5.88 -13.55 9.52
C GLN A 114 -4.42 -14.04 9.50
N MET A 115 -3.69 -13.99 10.62
CA MET A 115 -2.30 -14.45 10.67
C MET A 115 -2.16 -15.89 10.18
N GLY A 116 -1.26 -16.10 9.22
CA GLY A 116 -1.01 -17.41 8.60
C GLY A 116 -1.94 -17.77 7.44
N VAL A 117 -2.95 -16.96 7.11
CA VAL A 117 -3.72 -17.13 5.87
C VAL A 117 -2.75 -17.02 4.68
N PRO A 118 -2.78 -17.95 3.70
CA PRO A 118 -1.83 -17.98 2.60
C PRO A 118 -1.85 -16.71 1.76
N TYR A 119 -0.71 -16.40 1.14
CA TYR A 119 -0.63 -15.35 0.14
C TYR A 119 -1.39 -15.76 -1.13
N ASP A 120 -2.16 -14.81 -1.69
CA ASP A 120 -2.91 -15.04 -2.92
C ASP A 120 -2.01 -14.85 -4.15
N GLU A 121 -1.56 -15.97 -4.71
CA GLU A 121 -0.81 -15.99 -5.97
C GLU A 121 -1.72 -15.76 -7.19
N GLU A 122 -3.04 -15.94 -7.10
CA GLU A 122 -3.95 -15.78 -8.24
C GLU A 122 -4.44 -14.33 -8.40
N TYR A 123 -4.31 -13.49 -7.37
CA TYR A 123 -4.86 -12.12 -7.32
C TYR A 123 -6.37 -12.09 -7.64
N VAL A 124 -7.12 -13.00 -7.01
CA VAL A 124 -8.57 -13.14 -7.15
C VAL A 124 -9.21 -12.91 -5.80
N TYR A 125 -9.95 -11.80 -5.71
CA TYR A 125 -10.69 -11.42 -4.52
C TYR A 125 -11.59 -12.56 -4.00
N ASP A 126 -11.58 -12.76 -2.67
CA ASP A 126 -12.45 -13.71 -1.95
C ASP A 126 -12.21 -15.19 -2.34
N ASN A 127 -10.94 -15.57 -2.54
CA ASN A 127 -10.55 -16.95 -2.85
C ASN A 127 -10.00 -17.74 -1.64
N GLY A 128 -10.01 -17.15 -0.44
CA GLY A 128 -9.50 -17.77 0.79
C GLY A 128 -8.00 -17.60 1.04
N SER A 129 -7.34 -16.80 0.23
CA SER A 129 -5.98 -16.28 0.44
C SER A 129 -5.99 -14.75 0.33
N TYR A 130 -4.89 -14.09 0.70
CA TYR A 130 -4.81 -12.63 0.66
C TYR A 130 -3.61 -12.14 -0.15
N TYR A 131 -3.84 -11.18 -1.04
CA TYR A 131 -2.78 -10.24 -1.46
C TYR A 131 -2.84 -8.96 -0.61
N CYS A 132 -1.80 -8.12 -0.70
CA CYS A 132 -1.53 -7.05 0.27
C CYS A 132 -2.69 -6.07 0.47
N SER A 133 -3.28 -5.58 -0.61
CA SER A 133 -4.38 -4.61 -0.57
C SER A 133 -5.74 -5.25 -0.29
N GLU A 134 -5.93 -6.54 -0.58
CA GLU A 134 -7.13 -7.30 -0.22
C GLU A 134 -7.27 -7.44 1.29
N LEU A 135 -6.18 -7.80 1.99
CA LEU A 135 -6.16 -7.88 3.45
C LEU A 135 -6.63 -6.56 4.09
N ILE A 136 -6.16 -5.43 3.54
CA ILE A 136 -6.52 -4.10 4.02
C ILE A 136 -7.97 -3.77 3.66
N TYR A 137 -8.41 -4.10 2.45
CA TYR A 137 -9.80 -3.92 2.03
C TYR A 137 -10.76 -4.65 2.99
N ASP A 138 -10.53 -5.93 3.24
CA ASP A 138 -11.38 -6.77 4.10
C ASP A 138 -11.34 -6.34 5.56
N ALA A 139 -10.17 -5.92 6.06
CA ALA A 139 -10.04 -5.38 7.42
C ALA A 139 -10.96 -4.17 7.65
N PHE A 140 -11.00 -3.25 6.69
CA PHE A 140 -11.86 -2.07 6.77
C PHE A 140 -13.32 -2.36 6.39
N LEU A 141 -13.59 -3.34 5.52
CA LEU A 141 -14.94 -3.85 5.26
C LEU A 141 -15.57 -4.39 6.56
N PHE A 142 -14.85 -5.28 7.26
CA PHE A 142 -15.26 -5.84 8.54
C PHE A 142 -15.44 -4.74 9.60
N ALA A 143 -14.44 -3.86 9.74
CA ALA A 143 -14.49 -2.77 10.71
C ALA A 143 -15.69 -1.83 10.52
N ASN A 144 -16.13 -1.66 9.26
CA ASN A 144 -17.25 -0.83 8.87
C ASN A 144 -18.59 -1.60 8.80
N ASN A 145 -18.72 -2.70 9.55
CA ASN A 145 -19.92 -3.54 9.61
C ASN A 145 -20.33 -4.11 8.25
N ASN A 146 -19.36 -4.68 7.53
CA ASN A 146 -19.52 -5.28 6.19
C ASN A 146 -20.06 -4.31 5.13
N LYS A 147 -19.81 -3.00 5.32
CA LYS A 147 -20.05 -1.98 4.30
C LYS A 147 -18.71 -1.56 3.70
N ALA A 148 -18.60 -1.61 2.38
CA ALA A 148 -17.38 -1.22 1.67
C ALA A 148 -16.86 0.14 2.16
N PHE A 149 -15.62 0.16 2.63
CA PHE A 149 -14.93 1.37 3.07
C PHE A 149 -13.98 1.90 1.99
N PHE A 150 -13.20 0.98 1.42
CA PHE A 150 -12.49 1.16 0.15
C PHE A 150 -13.32 0.58 -0.99
N THR A 151 -12.92 0.87 -2.23
CA THR A 151 -13.66 0.48 -3.44
C THR A 151 -12.94 -0.66 -4.14
N LEU A 152 -13.70 -1.66 -4.59
CA LEU A 152 -13.20 -2.64 -5.56
C LEU A 152 -13.43 -2.11 -6.96
N TYR A 153 -12.47 -2.34 -7.85
CA TYR A 153 -12.52 -1.97 -9.25
C TYR A 153 -12.31 -3.22 -10.12
N PRO A 154 -12.86 -3.25 -11.34
CA PRO A 154 -12.44 -4.25 -12.32
C PRO A 154 -10.93 -4.12 -12.56
N MET A 155 -10.20 -5.17 -12.25
CA MET A 155 -8.74 -5.21 -12.43
C MET A 155 -8.41 -5.40 -13.90
N THR A 156 -7.37 -4.70 -14.37
CA THR A 156 -6.82 -4.86 -15.72
C THR A 156 -5.41 -5.42 -15.64
N TYR A 157 -5.12 -6.37 -16.52
CA TYR A 157 -3.78 -6.94 -16.71
C TYR A 157 -3.24 -6.59 -18.10
N LYS A 158 -3.95 -5.69 -18.80
CA LYS A 158 -3.62 -5.21 -20.14
C LYS A 158 -2.69 -4.01 -20.09
N GLN A 159 -1.87 -3.89 -21.12
CA GLN A 159 -1.02 -2.73 -21.30
C GLN A 159 -1.88 -1.48 -21.58
N PRO A 160 -1.53 -0.31 -21.01
CA PRO A 160 -2.25 0.92 -21.25
C PRO A 160 -2.45 1.19 -22.74
N ASN A 161 -3.65 1.64 -23.11
CA ASN A 161 -4.02 1.99 -24.49
C ASN A 161 -4.01 0.80 -25.49
N THR A 162 -4.03 -0.44 -25.01
CA THR A 162 -4.10 -1.64 -25.86
C THR A 162 -5.15 -2.63 -25.37
N ASN A 163 -5.42 -3.67 -26.16
CA ASN A 163 -6.18 -4.85 -25.72
C ASN A 163 -5.27 -6.04 -25.35
N GLU A 164 -3.95 -5.84 -25.29
CA GLU A 164 -2.95 -6.89 -25.07
C GLU A 164 -2.58 -6.99 -23.60
N PHE A 165 -2.44 -8.23 -23.09
CA PHE A 165 -1.90 -8.48 -21.76
C PHE A 165 -0.40 -8.19 -21.69
N PHE A 166 0.11 -7.80 -20.53
CA PHE A 166 1.56 -7.78 -20.31
C PHE A 166 2.15 -9.18 -20.50
N PRO A 167 3.28 -9.35 -21.21
CA PRO A 167 3.95 -10.64 -21.34
C PRO A 167 4.30 -11.29 -20.00
N ALA A 168 4.61 -10.48 -18.98
CA ALA A 168 4.86 -10.94 -17.62
C ALA A 168 3.64 -11.68 -17.04
N TRP A 169 2.44 -11.10 -17.16
CA TRP A 169 1.19 -11.73 -16.72
C TRP A 169 0.88 -13.00 -17.51
N ILE A 170 1.04 -12.98 -18.83
CA ILE A 170 0.85 -14.19 -19.67
C ILE A 170 1.76 -15.32 -19.18
N LYS A 171 3.04 -15.04 -18.96
CA LYS A 171 4.02 -16.03 -18.47
C LYS A 171 3.66 -16.53 -17.07
N TYR A 172 3.31 -15.62 -16.17
CA TYR A 172 2.96 -15.92 -14.78
C TYR A 172 1.73 -16.83 -14.66
N TYR A 173 0.61 -16.43 -15.26
CA TYR A 173 -0.63 -17.21 -15.19
C TYR A 173 -0.50 -18.57 -15.88
N LYS A 174 0.34 -18.66 -16.93
CA LYS A 174 0.71 -19.95 -17.51
C LYS A 174 1.49 -20.84 -16.53
N SER A 175 2.42 -20.29 -15.74
CA SER A 175 3.20 -21.08 -14.77
C SER A 175 2.37 -21.62 -13.62
N ILE A 176 1.34 -20.91 -13.18
CA ILE A 176 0.42 -21.37 -12.12
C ILE A 176 -0.79 -22.15 -12.66
N ASN A 177 -0.85 -22.36 -13.99
CA ASN A 177 -1.95 -23.03 -14.68
C ASN A 177 -3.34 -22.42 -14.37
N LYS A 178 -3.40 -21.09 -14.33
CA LYS A 178 -4.63 -20.31 -14.10
C LYS A 178 -4.91 -19.37 -15.29
N LYS A 179 -6.13 -18.82 -15.32
CA LYS A 179 -6.49 -17.77 -16.29
C LYS A 179 -6.17 -16.41 -15.69
N ILE A 180 -5.79 -15.46 -16.53
CA ILE A 180 -5.67 -14.07 -16.13
C ILE A 180 -7.06 -13.58 -15.68
N PRO A 181 -7.23 -13.06 -14.45
CA PRO A 181 -8.53 -12.65 -13.88
C PRO A 181 -8.94 -11.25 -14.38
N GLU A 182 -8.79 -11.01 -15.68
CA GLU A 182 -9.13 -9.77 -16.34
C GLU A 182 -10.60 -9.39 -16.10
N GLY A 183 -10.83 -8.18 -15.62
CA GLY A 183 -12.15 -7.61 -15.37
C GLY A 183 -12.84 -8.10 -14.09
N LEU A 184 -12.23 -9.02 -13.33
CA LEU A 184 -12.73 -9.37 -12.00
C LEU A 184 -12.52 -8.21 -11.03
N LEU A 185 -13.41 -8.10 -10.04
CA LEU A 185 -13.29 -7.08 -9.01
C LEU A 185 -12.09 -7.38 -8.12
N GLY A 186 -11.30 -6.36 -7.84
CA GLY A 186 -10.16 -6.40 -6.93
C GLY A 186 -9.80 -5.00 -6.46
N CYS A 187 -8.64 -4.90 -5.82
CA CYS A 187 -8.08 -3.64 -5.33
C CYS A 187 -6.55 -3.67 -5.48
N ASN A 188 -5.92 -2.51 -5.32
CA ASN A 188 -4.47 -2.38 -5.40
C ASN A 188 -4.01 -1.23 -4.49
N PRO A 189 -2.71 -1.21 -4.11
CA PRO A 189 -2.16 -0.16 -3.26
C PRO A 189 -2.34 1.25 -3.84
N GLY A 190 -2.15 1.42 -5.16
CA GLY A 190 -2.39 2.69 -5.86
C GLY A 190 -3.78 3.26 -5.63
N GLY A 191 -4.83 2.47 -5.90
CA GLY A 191 -6.23 2.86 -5.72
C GLY A 191 -6.62 3.12 -4.26
N ILE A 192 -6.02 2.42 -3.29
CA ILE A 192 -6.23 2.73 -1.88
C ILE A 192 -5.54 4.06 -1.51
N SER A 193 -4.35 4.33 -2.04
CA SER A 193 -3.59 5.55 -1.77
C SER A 193 -4.29 6.83 -2.24
N THR A 194 -5.15 6.74 -3.26
CA THR A 194 -5.93 7.86 -3.80
C THR A 194 -7.31 8.03 -3.14
N SER A 195 -7.66 7.17 -2.18
CA SER A 195 -8.95 7.21 -1.51
C SER A 195 -9.17 8.52 -0.75
N ASN A 196 -10.34 9.12 -0.92
CA ASN A 196 -10.74 10.31 -0.15
C ASN A 196 -10.93 10.07 1.35
N LYS A 197 -10.75 8.83 1.83
CA LYS A 197 -10.86 8.40 3.23
C LYS A 197 -9.56 8.54 4.01
N ILE A 198 -8.44 8.70 3.32
CA ILE A 198 -7.12 8.86 3.90
C ILE A 198 -6.48 10.16 3.42
N GLU A 199 -5.38 10.53 4.08
CA GLU A 199 -4.49 11.62 3.70
C GLU A 199 -3.05 11.09 3.73
N ILE A 200 -2.27 11.40 2.71
CA ILE A 200 -0.82 11.15 2.76
C ILE A 200 -0.20 12.24 3.63
N ILE A 201 0.45 11.84 4.72
CA ILE A 201 0.96 12.75 5.76
C ILE A 201 2.49 12.90 5.75
N GLY A 202 3.16 12.20 4.83
CA GLY A 202 4.59 12.27 4.61
C GLY A 202 5.17 10.93 4.19
N THR A 203 6.49 10.82 4.26
CA THR A 203 7.23 9.64 3.82
C THR A 203 8.22 9.17 4.88
N LEU A 204 8.61 7.89 4.77
CA LEU A 204 9.77 7.32 5.44
C LEU A 204 10.82 7.00 4.37
N THR A 205 12.07 7.29 4.68
CA THR A 205 13.20 6.81 3.86
C THR A 205 13.70 5.49 4.46
N PRO A 206 13.97 4.46 3.63
CA PRO A 206 14.53 3.18 4.06
C PRO A 206 15.84 3.28 4.85
#